data_AF-Y0KJX1-F1
#
_entry.id   AF-Y0KJX1-F1
#
_cell.length_a   1.000
_cell.length_b   1.000
_cell.length_c   1.000
_cell.angle_alpha   90.00
_cell.angle_beta   90.00
_cell.angle_gamma   90.00
#
_symmetry.space_group_name_H-M   'P 1'
#
loop_
_entity.id
_entity.type
_entity.pdbx_description
1 polymer ?
#
loop_
_entity_poly.entity_id
_entity_poly.type
_entity_poly.pdbx_seq_one_letter_code
_entity_poly.pdbx_strand_id
1 'polypeptide(L)'
;MMDNELLVLLSKFSVAARKVIGPVNPAKVVKDQEYARHVFEQADTLGDEELLLVSLELQNKLGFLDQKVVPISAPAKKEEVVAAKYLFGARG
;
A
#
# COMPACT_ATOMS: atom_id res chain seq x y z
N MET A 1 6.65 -20.82 14.61
CA MET A 1 6.22 -20.00 15.77
C MET A 1 6.16 -18.56 15.31
N MET A 2 5.20 -17.75 15.79
CA MET A 2 5.16 -16.33 15.46
C MET A 2 6.40 -15.66 16.05
N ASP A 3 7.12 -14.88 15.26
CA ASP A 3 8.31 -14.18 15.68
C ASP A 3 7.96 -13.07 16.70
N ASN A 4 8.68 -13.00 17.83
CA ASN A 4 8.41 -11.97 18.85
C ASN A 4 8.58 -10.55 18.29
N GLU A 5 9.52 -10.38 17.35
CA GLU A 5 9.69 -9.12 16.62
C GLU A 5 8.44 -8.75 15.81
N LEU A 6 7.81 -9.71 15.14
CA LEU A 6 6.60 -9.48 14.34
C LEU A 6 5.42 -9.03 15.21
N LEU A 7 5.27 -9.61 16.40
CA LEU A 7 4.23 -9.20 17.36
C LEU A 7 4.42 -7.77 17.84
N VAL A 8 5.67 -7.37 18.12
CA VAL A 8 6.01 -5.99 18.51
C VAL A 8 5.71 -5.02 17.36
N LEU A 9 6.09 -5.37 16.14
CA LEU A 9 5.81 -4.60 14.92
C LEU A 9 4.31 -4.40 14.69
N LEU A 10 3.52 -5.47 14.75
CA LEU A 10 2.06 -5.41 14.64
C LEU A 10 1.43 -4.53 15.71
N SER A 11 1.97 -4.55 16.92
CA SER A 11 1.50 -3.73 18.03
C SER A 11 1.78 -2.24 17.77
N LYS A 12 3.01 -1.91 17.35
CA LYS A 12 3.39 -0.53 16.98
C LYS A 12 2.52 -0.01 15.84
N PHE A 13 2.36 -0.83 14.80
CA PHE A 13 1.53 -0.50 13.65
C PHE A 13 0.08 -0.26 14.05
N SER A 14 -0.52 -1.13 14.85
CA SER A 14 -1.90 -0.98 15.31
C SER A 14 -2.12 0.28 16.15
N VAL A 15 -1.13 0.70 16.93
CA VAL A 15 -1.20 1.92 17.74
C VAL A 15 -1.06 3.17 16.88
N ALA A 16 -0.10 3.19 15.95
CA ALA A 16 0.09 4.29 15.00
C ALA A 16 -1.15 4.45 14.10
N ALA A 17 -1.63 3.33 13.53
CA ALA A 17 -2.79 3.32 12.64
C ALA A 17 -4.08 3.82 13.31
N ARG A 18 -4.23 3.65 14.64
CA ARG A 18 -5.46 4.03 15.37
C ARG A 18 -5.82 5.51 15.19
N LYS A 19 -4.83 6.40 15.10
CA LYS A 19 -5.05 7.84 14.98
C LYS A 19 -5.37 8.28 13.54
N VAL A 20 -4.93 7.50 12.55
CA VAL A 20 -4.92 7.90 11.14
C VAL A 20 -5.96 7.11 10.34
N ILE A 21 -5.92 5.78 10.44
CA ILE A 21 -6.83 4.84 9.75
C ILE A 21 -7.98 4.41 10.66
N GLY A 22 -7.72 4.27 11.96
CA GLY A 22 -8.64 3.70 12.94
C GLY A 22 -8.20 2.31 13.42
N PRO A 23 -9.11 1.54 14.06
CA PRO A 23 -8.76 0.26 14.68
C PRO A 23 -8.36 -0.79 13.63
N VAL A 24 -7.11 -1.22 13.66
CA VAL A 24 -6.57 -2.32 12.85
C VAL A 24 -6.57 -3.62 13.64
N ASN A 25 -6.95 -4.73 12.99
CA ASN A 25 -6.88 -6.06 13.60
C ASN A 25 -5.57 -6.78 13.20
N PRO A 26 -4.58 -6.88 14.09
CA PRO A 26 -3.27 -7.45 13.77
C PRO A 26 -3.34 -8.93 13.37
N ALA A 27 -4.31 -9.70 13.90
CA ALA A 27 -4.49 -11.09 13.51
C ALA A 27 -4.98 -11.23 12.07
N LYS A 28 -5.81 -10.28 11.59
CA LYS A 28 -6.23 -10.24 10.18
C LYS A 28 -5.11 -9.78 9.27
N VAL A 29 -4.27 -8.82 9.68
CA VAL A 29 -3.10 -8.38 8.89
C VAL A 29 -2.18 -9.55 8.53
N VAL A 30 -2.04 -10.54 9.41
CA VAL A 30 -1.16 -11.70 9.14
C VAL A 30 -1.86 -12.82 8.38
N LYS A 31 -3.16 -13.02 8.61
CA LYS A 31 -3.92 -14.17 8.08
C LYS A 31 -4.66 -13.90 6.78
N ASP A 32 -4.92 -12.63 6.48
CA ASP A 32 -5.75 -12.18 5.38
C ASP A 32 -4.97 -11.15 4.55
N GLN A 33 -4.51 -11.58 3.37
CA GLN A 33 -3.68 -10.77 2.51
C GLN A 33 -4.42 -9.59 1.89
N GLU A 34 -5.73 -9.72 1.63
CA GLU A 34 -6.55 -8.64 1.09
C GLU A 34 -6.78 -7.56 2.14
N TYR A 35 -7.09 -7.97 3.38
CA TYR A 35 -7.18 -7.06 4.51
C TYR A 35 -5.87 -6.31 4.74
N ALA A 36 -4.74 -7.01 4.71
CA ALA A 36 -3.42 -6.40 4.87
C ALA A 36 -3.14 -5.34 3.80
N ARG A 37 -3.38 -5.67 2.52
CA ARG A 37 -3.22 -4.72 1.40
C ARG A 37 -4.05 -3.47 1.58
N HIS A 38 -5.35 -3.60 1.87
CA HIS A 38 -6.23 -2.45 2.08
C HIS A 38 -5.76 -1.55 3.22
N VAL A 39 -5.21 -2.13 4.29
CA VAL A 39 -4.70 -1.35 5.42
C VAL A 39 -3.38 -0.66 5.06
N PHE A 40 -2.50 -1.30 4.29
CA PHE A 40 -1.25 -0.69 3.81
C PHE A 40 -1.50 0.41 2.78
N GLU A 41 -2.45 0.24 1.85
CA GLU A 41 -2.85 1.29 0.90
C GLU A 41 -3.42 2.53 1.60
N GLN A 42 -4.17 2.32 2.68
CA GLN A 42 -4.66 3.44 3.50
C GLN A 42 -3.52 4.15 4.24
N ALA A 43 -2.57 3.39 4.79
CA ALA A 43 -1.37 3.95 5.41
C ALA A 43 -0.57 4.81 4.41
N ASP A 44 -0.43 4.31 3.18
CA ASP A 44 0.26 5.01 2.08
C ASP A 44 -0.46 6.29 1.66
N THR A 45 -1.79 6.22 1.47
CA THR A 45 -2.62 7.35 1.05
C THR A 45 -2.62 8.49 2.07
N LEU A 46 -2.56 8.17 3.37
CA LEU A 46 -2.62 9.16 4.44
C LEU A 46 -1.29 9.88 4.66
N GLY A 47 -0.17 9.32 4.19
CA GLY A 47 1.12 10.00 4.17
C GLY A 47 1.74 10.26 5.55
N ASP A 48 1.28 9.57 6.60
CA ASP A 48 1.89 9.67 7.93
C ASP A 48 3.23 8.94 7.95
N GLU A 49 4.31 9.67 8.22
CA GLU A 49 5.68 9.19 8.03
C GLU A 49 6.02 8.01 8.96
N GLU A 50 5.59 8.07 10.23
CA GLU A 50 5.80 6.97 11.19
C GLU A 50 5.01 5.72 10.78
N LEU A 51 3.75 5.90 10.38
CA LEU A 51 2.90 4.80 9.94
C LEU A 51 3.42 4.15 8.65
N LEU A 52 3.91 4.95 7.71
CA LEU A 52 4.54 4.51 6.47
C LEU A 52 5.77 3.65 6.74
N LEU A 53 6.71 4.14 7.55
CA LEU A 53 7.93 3.42 7.93
C LEU A 53 7.61 2.07 8.56
N VAL A 54 6.70 2.05 9.53
CA VAL A 54 6.29 0.80 10.19
C VAL A 54 5.56 -0.12 9.21
N SER A 55 4.73 0.41 8.31
CA SER A 55 4.02 -0.38 7.30
C SER A 55 4.97 -1.07 6.33
N LEU A 56 6.05 -0.40 5.90
CA LEU A 56 7.07 -0.94 5.00
C LEU A 56 7.83 -2.08 5.66
N GLU A 57 8.26 -1.90 6.91
CA GLU A 57 8.96 -2.95 7.67
C GLU A 57 8.06 -4.19 7.87
N LEU A 58 6.77 -3.96 8.09
CA LEU A 58 5.77 -5.03 8.26
C LEU A 58 5.48 -5.75 6.94
N GLN A 59 5.36 -5.03 5.83
CA GLN A 59 5.25 -5.60 4.49
C GLN A 59 6.49 -6.44 4.13
N ASN A 60 7.69 -6.00 4.51
CA ASN A 60 8.92 -6.76 4.30
C ASN A 60 8.90 -8.09 5.09
N LYS A 61 8.59 -8.03 6.39
CA LYS A 61 8.53 -9.22 7.27
C LYS A 61 7.43 -10.21 6.85
N LEU A 62 6.34 -9.72 6.27
CA LEU A 62 5.24 -10.54 5.78
C LEU A 62 5.40 -10.99 4.31
N GLY A 63 6.47 -10.58 3.63
CA GLY A 63 6.76 -10.97 2.25
C GLY A 63 5.89 -10.29 1.18
N PHE A 64 5.26 -9.15 1.50
CA PHE A 64 4.45 -8.38 0.53
C PHE A 64 5.32 -7.63 -0.49
N LEU A 65 6.56 -7.27 -0.13
CA LEU A 65 7.47 -6.49 -1.00
C LEU A 65 8.10 -7.31 -2.13
N ASP A 66 8.06 -8.65 -2.06
CA ASP A 66 8.61 -9.53 -3.11
C ASP A 66 7.73 -9.53 -4.39
N GLN A 67 6.46 -9.13 -4.25
CA GLN A 67 5.57 -8.92 -5.40
C GLN A 67 5.71 -7.48 -5.92
N LYS A 68 6.73 -7.28 -6.75
CA LYS A 68 6.82 -6.23 -7.77
C LYS A 68 6.52 -4.82 -7.25
N VAL A 69 7.60 -4.11 -6.92
CA VAL A 69 7.63 -2.64 -6.85
C VAL A 69 7.00 -2.05 -8.13
N VAL A 70 5.71 -1.73 -8.07
CA VAL A 70 5.13 -0.67 -8.87
C VAL A 70 5.15 0.55 -7.94
N PRO A 71 5.95 1.57 -8.24
CA PRO A 71 5.98 2.75 -7.40
C PRO A 71 4.59 3.41 -7.44
N ILE A 72 3.92 3.45 -6.29
CA ILE A 72 2.70 4.24 -6.10
C ILE A 72 3.14 5.68 -5.94
N SER A 73 3.32 6.34 -7.07
CA SER A 73 3.35 7.79 -7.18
C SER A 73 2.70 8.15 -8.50
N ALA A 74 1.38 7.98 -8.56
CA ALA A 74 0.55 8.75 -9.46
C ALA A 74 -0.87 8.80 -8.90
N PRO A 75 -1.42 9.99 -8.61
CA PRO A 75 -2.83 10.12 -8.32
C PRO A 75 -3.62 9.62 -9.52
N ALA A 76 -4.63 8.79 -9.26
CA ALA A 76 -5.57 8.31 -10.25
C ALA A 76 -6.31 9.49 -10.91
N LYS A 77 -5.81 9.98 -12.04
CA LYS A 77 -6.59 10.82 -12.95
C LYS A 77 -7.28 9.91 -13.96
N LYS A 78 -8.57 9.66 -13.72
CA LYS A 78 -9.51 9.19 -14.74
C LYS A 78 -9.58 10.26 -15.83
N GLU A 79 -9.08 9.97 -17.03
CA GLU A 79 -9.42 10.67 -18.28
C GLU A 79 -9.11 9.67 -19.40
N GLU A 80 -10.13 8.94 -19.85
CA GLU A 80 -10.79 9.13 -21.14
C GLU A 80 -9.96 8.71 -22.37
N VAL A 81 -10.46 7.62 -22.96
CA VAL A 81 -10.34 7.20 -24.37
C VAL A 81 -10.10 8.38 -25.31
N VAL A 82 -9.04 8.35 -26.13
CA VAL A 82 -9.13 8.42 -27.61
C VAL A 82 -7.82 7.88 -28.19
N ALA A 83 -7.94 6.79 -28.96
CA ALA A 83 -6.91 6.32 -29.87
C ALA A 83 -6.62 7.40 -30.92
N ALA A 84 -5.53 8.16 -30.74
CA ALA A 84 -5.00 9.07 -31.75
C ALA A 84 -4.31 8.26 -32.84
N LYS A 85 -5.14 7.71 -33.73
CA LYS A 85 -4.81 7.25 -35.07
C LYS A 85 -4.19 8.44 -35.82
N TYR A 86 -2.87 8.54 -35.83
CA TYR A 86 -2.15 9.54 -36.62
C TYR A 86 -2.40 9.25 -38.11
N LEU A 87 -3.43 9.89 -38.65
CA LEU A 87 -3.65 10.10 -40.06
C LEU A 87 -2.53 11.02 -40.56
N PHE A 88 -1.48 10.42 -41.12
CA PHE A 88 -0.55 11.12 -41.98
C PHE A 88 -1.29 11.51 -43.28
N GLY A 89 -1.87 12.70 -43.29
CA GLY A 89 -2.16 13.51 -44.48
C GLY A 89 -1.38 14.82 -44.32
N ALA A 90 -0.86 15.49 -45.34
CA ALA A 90 -1.06 15.36 -46.77
C ALA A 90 0.20 15.85 -47.48
N ARG A 91 0.28 15.49 -48.76
CA ARG A 91 1.22 16.01 -49.75
C ARG A 91 1.08 17.53 -49.85
N GLY A 92 2.20 18.21 -50.05
CA GLY A 92 2.31 19.63 -50.37
C GLY A 92 3.77 19.97 -50.61
#